data_AF-A0A2N0QL95-F1
#
_entry.id   AF-A0A2N0QL95-F1
#
_cell.length_a   1.000
_cell.length_b   1.000
_cell.length_c   1.000
_cell.angle_alpha   90.00
_cell.angle_beta   90.00
_cell.angle_gamma   90.00
#
_symmetry.space_group_name_H-M   'P 1'
#
loop_
_entity.id
_entity.type
_entity.pdbx_description
1 polymer ?
#
loop_
_entity_poly.entity_id
_entity_poly.type
_entity_poly.pdbx_seq_one_letter_code
_entity_poly.pdbx_strand_id
1 'polypeptide(L)'
;DLPGSEIQIENSVNAVKVFGEAGIKIVRQRFKGDVFPGRSQSYKSIQRGGAVGRGESLGLLKEKSDTPTMEELEVWWSQFQKAYRPIVLTGLENDVKVAMHPSDTPHPDSPFGGIGLNRILDDFPQKNVGFVYCIGTRAEAGGSSLVIDEINHFG
;
A
#
# COMPACT_ATOMS: atom_id res chain seq x y z
N ASP A 1 -13.48 -8.85 8.97
CA ASP A 1 -14.50 -9.83 9.41
C ASP A 1 -15.75 -9.78 8.53
N LEU A 2 -15.55 -9.82 7.21
CA LEU A 2 -16.64 -10.15 6.29
C LEU A 2 -16.66 -11.68 6.10
N PRO A 3 -17.81 -12.31 5.86
CA PRO A 3 -17.86 -13.75 5.59
C PRO A 3 -16.85 -14.17 4.52
N GLY A 4 -15.97 -15.13 4.84
CA GLY A 4 -14.93 -15.62 3.94
C GLY A 4 -13.60 -14.85 3.99
N SER A 5 -13.46 -13.86 4.87
CA SER A 5 -12.18 -13.17 5.07
C SER A 5 -11.08 -14.11 5.59
N GLU A 6 -11.45 -15.10 6.41
CA GLU A 6 -10.54 -16.10 6.97
C GLU A 6 -9.90 -16.94 5.86
N ILE A 7 -10.69 -17.33 4.87
CA ILE A 7 -10.22 -18.09 3.69
C ILE A 7 -9.25 -17.22 2.86
N GLN A 8 -9.52 -15.92 2.72
CA GLN A 8 -8.61 -15.02 1.99
C GLN A 8 -7.25 -14.88 2.69
N ILE A 9 -7.25 -14.83 4.03
CA ILE A 9 -6.02 -14.80 4.82
C ILE A 9 -5.28 -16.12 4.68
N GLU A 10 -5.97 -17.25 4.81
CA GLU A 10 -5.38 -18.59 4.63
C GLU A 10 -4.75 -18.73 3.24
N ASN A 11 -5.46 -18.32 2.19
CA ASN A 11 -4.93 -18.33 0.82
C ASN A 11 -3.70 -17.45 0.67
N SER A 12 -3.68 -16.27 1.29
CA SER A 12 -2.53 -15.37 1.25
C SER A 12 -1.32 -15.97 1.97
N VAL A 13 -1.53 -16.59 3.12
CA VAL A 13 -0.50 -17.34 3.87
C VAL A 13 0.05 -18.49 3.04
N ASN A 14 -0.83 -19.31 2.45
CA ASN A 14 -0.42 -20.44 1.62
C ASN A 14 0.33 -19.98 0.37
N ALA A 15 -0.06 -18.86 -0.25
CA ALA A 15 0.68 -18.27 -1.36
C ALA A 15 2.12 -17.92 -0.97
N VAL A 16 2.34 -17.31 0.20
CA VAL A 16 3.70 -17.00 0.69
C VAL A 16 4.53 -18.26 0.90
N LYS A 17 3.95 -19.34 1.43
CA LYS A 17 4.65 -20.63 1.57
C LYS A 17 5.09 -21.17 0.22
N VAL A 18 4.17 -21.23 -0.75
CA VAL A 18 4.45 -21.69 -2.11
C VAL A 18 5.54 -20.85 -2.78
N PHE A 19 5.52 -19.53 -2.58
CA PHE A 19 6.57 -18.64 -3.08
C PHE A 19 7.93 -18.95 -2.45
N GLY A 20 7.97 -19.18 -1.14
CA GLY A 20 9.20 -19.60 -0.44
C GLY A 20 9.74 -20.93 -0.95
N GLU A 21 8.88 -21.94 -1.10
CA GLU A 21 9.22 -23.26 -1.67
C GLU A 21 9.75 -23.15 -3.10
N ALA A 22 9.21 -22.22 -3.90
CA ALA A 22 9.67 -21.92 -5.25
C ALA A 22 10.94 -21.04 -5.29
N GLY A 23 11.48 -20.62 -4.15
CA GLY A 23 12.67 -19.77 -4.06
C GLY A 23 12.44 -18.29 -4.36
N ILE A 24 11.19 -17.84 -4.42
CA ILE A 24 10.83 -16.42 -4.60
C ILE A 24 11.03 -15.67 -3.28
N LYS A 25 11.90 -14.66 -3.28
CA LYS A 25 12.36 -13.99 -2.06
C LYS A 25 11.60 -12.72 -1.67
N ILE A 26 10.73 -12.21 -2.54
CA ILE A 26 9.97 -10.98 -2.28
C ILE A 26 8.56 -11.14 -2.82
N VAL A 27 7.57 -10.81 -2.00
CA VAL A 27 6.17 -10.75 -2.39
C VAL A 27 5.61 -9.36 -2.11
N ARG A 28 4.83 -8.83 -3.04
CA ARG A 28 4.16 -7.54 -2.88
C ARG A 28 2.76 -7.75 -2.31
N GLN A 29 2.41 -6.99 -1.27
CA GLN A 29 1.06 -6.98 -0.72
C GLN A 29 0.33 -5.65 -0.96
N ARG A 30 -0.99 -5.73 -1.12
CA ARG A 30 -1.96 -4.62 -1.09
C ARG A 30 -3.16 -5.06 -0.24
N PHE A 31 -3.92 -4.10 0.29
CA PHE A 31 -5.12 -4.36 1.07
C PHE A 31 -6.30 -3.55 0.55
N LYS A 32 -7.48 -4.17 0.48
CA LYS A 32 -8.70 -3.45 0.12
C LYS A 32 -8.99 -2.36 1.16
N GLY A 33 -9.31 -1.16 0.68
CA GLY A 33 -9.56 0.01 1.53
C GLY A 33 -8.31 0.81 1.85
N ASP A 34 -7.14 0.42 1.32
CA ASP A 34 -5.92 1.22 1.41
C ASP A 34 -5.95 2.48 0.54
N VAL A 35 -6.98 2.66 -0.29
CA VAL A 35 -7.19 3.81 -1.16
C VAL A 35 -8.62 4.28 -1.05
N PHE A 36 -8.86 5.52 -1.49
CA PHE A 36 -10.19 6.13 -1.50
C PHE A 36 -10.67 6.33 -2.95
N PRO A 37 -11.39 5.34 -3.53
CA PRO A 37 -11.97 5.47 -4.86
C PRO A 37 -12.89 6.69 -4.97
N GLY A 38 -12.97 7.30 -6.15
CA GLY A 38 -13.86 8.44 -6.37
C GLY A 38 -13.40 9.74 -5.70
N ARG A 39 -12.11 9.85 -5.36
CA ARG A 39 -11.49 11.09 -4.84
C ARG A 39 -10.73 11.89 -5.89
N SER A 40 -10.43 11.27 -7.03
CA SER A 40 -9.75 11.89 -8.17
C SER A 40 -10.42 11.51 -9.48
N GLN A 41 -10.21 12.34 -10.51
CA GLN A 41 -10.60 12.06 -11.87
C GLN A 41 -9.35 11.79 -12.74
N SER A 42 -9.34 10.64 -13.39
CA SER A 42 -8.34 10.31 -14.40
C SER A 42 -8.51 11.15 -15.65
N TYR A 43 -7.39 11.60 -16.22
CA TYR A 43 -7.36 12.29 -17.51
C TYR A 43 -6.16 11.84 -18.34
N LYS A 44 -6.21 12.11 -19.66
CA LYS A 44 -5.08 11.88 -20.55
C LYS A 44 -4.12 13.07 -20.45
N SER A 45 -2.89 12.80 -20.05
CA SER A 45 -1.83 13.80 -19.95
C SER A 45 -0.94 13.72 -21.19
N ILE A 46 -0.83 14.83 -21.94
CA ILE A 46 0.05 14.92 -23.11
C ILE A 46 1.40 15.45 -22.66
N GLN A 47 2.43 14.61 -22.78
CA GLN A 47 3.78 14.89 -22.35
C GLN A 47 4.61 15.45 -23.51
N ARG A 48 5.83 15.91 -23.21
CA ARG A 48 6.79 16.38 -24.20
C ARG A 48 7.01 15.31 -25.28
N GLY A 49 7.00 15.72 -26.55
CA GLY A 49 7.15 14.80 -27.67
C GLY A 49 5.87 14.04 -28.05
N GLY A 50 4.72 14.41 -27.49
CA GLY A 50 3.42 13.82 -27.86
C GLY A 50 3.10 12.50 -27.17
N ALA A 51 3.94 12.05 -26.23
CA ALA A 51 3.65 10.85 -25.43
C ALA A 51 2.38 11.05 -24.60
N VAL A 52 1.52 10.03 -24.54
CA VAL A 52 0.25 10.06 -23.81
C VAL A 52 0.38 9.25 -22.53
N GLY A 53 0.23 9.90 -21.39
CA GLY A 53 0.19 9.29 -20.06
C GLY A 53 -1.19 9.39 -19.41
N ARG A 54 -1.35 8.72 -18.27
CA ARG A 54 -2.46 8.91 -17.34
C ARG A 54 -2.05 9.97 -16.32
N GLY A 55 -2.94 10.93 -16.06
CA GLY A 55 -2.85 11.82 -14.91
C GLY A 55 -4.10 11.69 -14.03
N GLU A 56 -3.98 12.10 -12.78
CA GLU A 56 -5.09 12.18 -11.82
C GLU A 56 -5.27 13.62 -11.36
N SER A 57 -6.53 14.06 -11.19
CA SER A 57 -6.83 15.41 -10.71
C SER A 57 -7.92 15.41 -9.64
N LEU A 58 -7.59 16.02 -8.50
CA LEU A 58 -8.53 16.31 -7.42
C LEU A 58 -9.45 17.50 -7.74
N GLY A 59 -8.98 18.45 -8.56
CA GLY A 59 -9.68 19.71 -8.83
C GLY A 59 -10.68 19.64 -9.97
N LEU A 60 -10.53 18.66 -10.87
CA LEU A 60 -11.50 18.40 -11.93
C LEU A 60 -12.75 17.69 -11.39
N LEU A 61 -12.60 16.92 -10.31
CA LEU A 61 -13.69 16.24 -9.65
C LEU A 61 -14.52 17.23 -8.80
N LYS A 62 -15.77 17.48 -9.22
CA LYS A 62 -16.67 18.43 -8.54
C LYS A 62 -17.32 17.85 -7.29
N GLU A 63 -17.68 16.58 -7.33
CA GLU A 63 -18.28 15.85 -6.22
C GLU A 63 -17.32 14.74 -5.81
N LYS A 64 -16.89 14.76 -4.55
CA LYS A 64 -15.95 13.78 -4.01
C LYS A 64 -16.72 12.73 -3.23
N SER A 65 -16.38 11.46 -3.41
CA SER A 65 -16.88 10.40 -2.54
C SER A 65 -16.45 10.65 -1.08
N ASP A 66 -17.28 10.20 -0.15
CA ASP A 66 -16.96 10.23 1.27
C ASP A 66 -15.73 9.37 1.55
N THR A 67 -14.94 9.81 2.52
CA THR A 67 -13.81 9.06 3.07
C THR A 67 -14.17 8.55 4.45
N PRO A 68 -13.57 7.43 4.91
CA PRO A 68 -13.84 6.92 6.23
C PRO A 68 -13.54 7.95 7.33
N THR A 69 -14.27 7.89 8.44
CA THR A 69 -13.93 8.66 9.65
C THR A 69 -12.67 8.12 10.31
N MET A 70 -12.12 8.85 11.29
CA MET A 70 -10.94 8.38 12.03
C MET A 70 -11.22 7.07 12.77
N GLU A 71 -12.40 6.92 13.37
CA GLU A 71 -12.81 5.69 14.06
C GLU A 71 -12.89 4.52 13.08
N GLU A 72 -13.43 4.75 11.88
CA GLU A 72 -13.49 3.74 10.83
C GLU A 72 -12.09 3.35 10.32
N LEU A 73 -11.17 4.32 10.21
CA LEU A 73 -9.77 4.05 9.85
C LEU A 73 -9.05 3.25 10.92
N GLU A 74 -9.27 3.51 12.21
CA GLU A 74 -8.67 2.73 13.29
C GLU A 74 -9.23 1.30 13.34
N VAL A 75 -10.54 1.13 13.11
CA VAL A 75 -11.13 -0.20 12.93
C VAL A 75 -10.47 -0.90 11.74
N TRP A 76 -10.38 -0.24 10.58
CA TRP A 76 -9.72 -0.80 9.41
C TRP A 76 -8.26 -1.19 9.70
N TRP A 77 -7.51 -0.35 10.41
CA TRP A 77 -6.12 -0.60 10.77
C TRP A 77 -5.97 -1.82 11.66
N SER A 78 -6.85 -1.97 12.67
CA SER A 78 -6.89 -3.17 13.51
C SER A 78 -7.12 -4.44 12.69
N GLN A 79 -8.00 -4.38 11.69
CA GLN A 79 -8.26 -5.52 10.81
C GLN A 79 -7.08 -5.79 9.87
N PHE A 80 -6.43 -4.76 9.35
CA PHE A 80 -5.18 -4.87 8.61
C PHE A 80 -4.12 -5.58 9.46
N GLN A 81 -3.92 -5.17 10.71
CA GLN A 81 -2.93 -5.79 11.59
C GLN A 81 -3.21 -7.29 11.81
N LYS A 82 -4.48 -7.66 12.03
CA LYS A 82 -4.88 -9.07 12.19
C LYS A 82 -4.60 -9.89 10.93
N ALA A 83 -4.89 -9.34 9.75
CA ALA A 83 -4.71 -10.04 8.48
C ALA A 83 -3.23 -10.09 8.04
N TYR A 84 -2.46 -9.05 8.28
CA TYR A 84 -1.08 -8.93 7.84
C TYR A 84 -0.10 -9.73 8.70
N ARG A 85 -0.35 -9.82 10.02
CA ARG A 85 0.49 -10.57 10.97
C ARG A 85 0.82 -12.01 10.52
N PRO A 86 -0.14 -12.88 10.18
CA PRO A 86 0.18 -14.25 9.77
C PRO A 86 0.99 -14.30 8.44
N ILE A 87 0.76 -13.36 7.53
CA ILE A 87 1.52 -13.23 6.27
C ILE A 87 2.99 -12.89 6.57
N VAL A 88 3.23 -11.91 7.45
CA VAL A 88 4.59 -11.51 7.88
C VAL A 88 5.34 -12.66 8.53
N LEU A 89 4.70 -13.36 9.48
CA LEU A 89 5.31 -14.49 10.18
C LEU A 89 5.63 -15.65 9.23
N THR A 90 4.71 -15.97 8.33
CA THR A 90 4.94 -17.00 7.31
C THR A 90 6.07 -16.62 6.37
N GLY A 91 6.14 -15.35 5.95
CA GLY A 91 7.25 -14.86 5.14
C GLY A 91 8.58 -15.01 5.85
N LEU A 92 8.63 -14.72 7.15
CA LEU A 92 9.85 -14.84 7.95
C LEU A 92 10.32 -16.31 8.04
N GLU A 93 9.39 -17.24 8.28
CA GLU A 93 9.68 -18.69 8.35
C GLU A 93 10.18 -19.27 7.02
N ASN A 94 9.77 -18.69 5.90
CA ASN A 94 10.06 -19.19 4.55
C ASN A 94 11.14 -18.37 3.81
N ASP A 95 11.85 -17.47 4.49
CA ASP A 95 12.85 -16.55 3.90
C ASP A 95 12.29 -15.74 2.72
N VAL A 96 11.09 -15.19 2.91
CA VAL A 96 10.36 -14.33 1.98
C VAL A 96 10.13 -12.95 2.61
N LYS A 97 10.57 -11.91 1.91
CA LYS A 97 10.28 -10.52 2.27
C LYS A 97 8.87 -10.14 1.82
N VAL A 98 8.09 -9.59 2.74
CA VAL A 98 6.74 -9.08 2.48
C VAL A 98 6.83 -7.57 2.33
N ALA A 99 6.58 -7.10 1.11
CA ALA A 99 6.75 -5.72 0.73
C ALA A 99 5.40 -5.04 0.53
N MET A 100 5.08 -4.05 1.37
CA MET A 100 3.87 -3.24 1.20
C MET A 100 4.07 -2.20 0.11
N HIS A 101 3.03 -1.93 -0.67
CA HIS A 101 3.04 -0.82 -1.60
C HIS A 101 2.28 0.37 -1.01
N PRO A 102 2.76 1.62 -1.19
CA PRO A 102 2.05 2.80 -0.74
C PRO A 102 0.63 2.89 -1.33
N SER A 103 -0.28 3.59 -0.64
CA SER A 103 -1.61 3.88 -1.18
C SER A 103 -1.50 4.62 -2.51
N ASP A 104 -2.20 4.13 -3.53
CA ASP A 104 -2.13 4.67 -4.90
C ASP A 104 -3.53 4.74 -5.51
N THR A 105 -4.10 5.93 -5.72
CA THR A 105 -3.50 7.27 -5.57
C THR A 105 -3.26 7.65 -4.09
N PRO A 106 -2.17 8.37 -3.75
CA PRO A 106 -1.79 8.68 -2.36
C PRO A 106 -2.61 9.86 -1.81
N HIS A 107 -3.93 9.70 -1.73
CA HIS A 107 -4.81 10.73 -1.19
C HIS A 107 -4.47 11.02 0.28
N PRO A 108 -4.70 12.26 0.76
CA PRO A 108 -4.62 12.56 2.19
C PRO A 108 -5.43 11.54 2.99
N ASP A 109 -4.86 11.14 4.13
CA ASP A 109 -5.43 10.17 5.08
C ASP A 109 -5.59 8.74 4.55
N SER A 110 -5.15 8.45 3.32
CA SER A 110 -5.09 7.07 2.84
C SER A 110 -4.20 6.22 3.75
N PRO A 111 -4.61 4.99 4.12
CA PRO A 111 -3.96 4.26 5.21
C PRO A 111 -2.45 4.02 5.03
N PHE A 112 -1.97 3.76 3.81
CA PHE A 112 -0.55 3.54 3.51
C PHE A 112 0.09 4.76 2.83
N GLY A 113 -0.40 5.96 3.16
CA GLY A 113 0.25 7.23 2.90
C GLY A 113 1.41 7.52 3.87
N GLY A 114 1.88 8.77 3.92
CA GLY A 114 3.10 9.20 4.65
C GLY A 114 3.35 8.53 6.01
N ILE A 115 2.65 8.96 7.07
CA ILE A 115 2.84 8.40 8.42
C ILE A 115 2.41 6.92 8.48
N GLY A 116 1.42 6.53 7.69
CA GLY A 116 0.94 5.15 7.63
C GLY A 116 2.01 4.14 7.22
N LEU A 117 2.92 4.52 6.30
CA LEU A 117 4.07 3.68 5.97
C LEU A 117 4.95 3.44 7.20
N ASN A 118 5.31 4.48 7.95
CA ASN A 118 6.08 4.35 9.18
C ASN A 118 5.36 3.46 10.22
N ARG A 119 4.04 3.65 10.39
CA ARG A 119 3.21 2.85 11.30
C ARG A 119 3.26 1.36 10.96
N ILE A 120 3.39 0.96 9.69
CA ILE A 120 3.57 -0.45 9.32
C ILE A 120 4.86 -1.00 9.92
N LEU A 121 5.98 -0.27 9.83
CA LEU A 121 7.26 -0.74 10.38
C LEU A 121 7.25 -0.76 11.91
N ASP A 122 6.57 0.20 12.54
CA ASP A 122 6.39 0.24 13.99
C ASP A 122 5.58 -0.98 14.49
N ASP A 123 4.48 -1.31 13.80
CA ASP A 123 3.62 -2.45 14.15
C ASP A 123 4.25 -3.80 13.80
N PHE A 124 5.11 -3.82 12.77
CA PHE A 124 5.75 -5.01 12.22
C PHE A 124 7.25 -4.79 12.01
N PRO A 125 8.06 -4.79 13.10
CA PRO A 125 9.49 -4.48 13.05
C PRO A 125 10.36 -5.65 12.52
N GLN A 126 9.75 -6.72 12.01
CA GLN A 126 10.47 -7.86 11.47
C GLN A 126 11.27 -7.45 10.22
N LYS A 127 12.52 -7.92 10.11
CA LYS A 127 13.42 -7.58 9.00
C LYS A 127 12.94 -8.03 7.61
N ASN A 128 11.96 -8.94 7.55
CA ASN A 128 11.36 -9.37 6.30
C ASN A 128 10.21 -8.44 5.87
N VAL A 129 9.87 -7.41 6.64
CA VAL A 129 8.87 -6.40 6.27
C VAL A 129 9.57 -5.19 5.66
N GLY A 130 9.04 -4.71 4.55
CA GLY A 130 9.53 -3.50 3.91
C GLY A 130 8.55 -2.97 2.87
N PHE A 131 9.05 -2.20 1.91
CA PHE A 131 8.22 -1.56 0.89
C PHE A 131 8.64 -1.91 -0.53
N VAL A 132 7.64 -2.10 -1.40
CA VAL A 132 7.82 -1.82 -2.83
C VAL A 132 7.68 -0.31 -2.96
N TYR A 133 8.79 0.39 -2.80
CA TYR A 133 8.82 1.85 -2.78
C TYR A 133 8.55 2.40 -4.19
N CYS A 134 7.28 2.71 -4.46
CA CYS A 134 6.86 3.25 -5.74
C CYS A 134 7.16 4.75 -5.82
N ILE A 135 8.29 5.10 -6.42
CA ILE A 135 8.73 6.49 -6.61
C ILE A 135 7.64 7.34 -7.28
N GLY A 136 6.89 6.80 -8.25
CA GLY A 136 5.79 7.51 -8.90
C GLY A 136 4.69 7.90 -7.92
N THR A 137 4.18 6.94 -7.15
CA THR A 137 3.17 7.18 -6.11
C THR A 137 3.68 8.16 -5.06
N ARG A 138 4.95 8.06 -4.62
CA ARG A 138 5.49 8.98 -3.61
C ARG A 138 5.75 10.39 -4.18
N ALA A 139 6.16 10.50 -5.45
CA ALA A 139 6.27 11.77 -6.15
C ALA A 139 4.90 12.45 -6.32
N GLU A 140 3.82 11.71 -6.53
CA GLU A 140 2.47 12.26 -6.50
C GLU A 140 2.05 12.75 -5.10
N ALA A 141 2.54 12.09 -4.04
CA ALA A 141 2.22 12.45 -2.66
C ALA A 141 2.91 13.74 -2.19
N GLY A 142 4.17 13.97 -2.59
CA GLY A 142 4.96 15.09 -2.06
C GLY A 142 6.13 15.54 -2.94
N GLY A 143 6.15 15.16 -4.21
CA GLY A 143 7.19 15.54 -5.16
C GLY A 143 8.54 14.87 -4.92
N SER A 144 9.57 15.36 -5.61
CA SER A 144 10.92 14.79 -5.56
C SER A 144 11.59 14.95 -4.19
N SER A 145 11.26 15.99 -3.42
CA SER A 145 11.81 16.17 -2.07
C SER A 145 11.41 15.02 -1.15
N LEU A 146 10.11 14.70 -1.10
CA LEU A 146 9.61 13.58 -0.30
C LEU A 146 10.26 12.26 -0.73
N VAL A 147 10.40 12.03 -2.04
CA VAL A 147 11.03 10.82 -2.57
C VAL A 147 12.46 10.67 -2.07
N ILE A 148 13.27 11.74 -2.14
CA ILE A 148 14.67 11.68 -1.72
C ILE A 148 14.77 11.49 -0.21
N ASP A 149 13.94 12.19 0.57
CA ASP A 149 13.92 12.06 2.03
C ASP A 149 13.57 10.63 2.47
N GLU A 150 12.53 10.03 1.86
CA GLU A 150 12.10 8.67 2.19
C GLU A 150 13.07 7.60 1.70
N ILE A 151 13.75 7.78 0.55
CA ILE A 151 14.82 6.88 0.13
C ILE A 151 15.98 6.91 1.14
N ASN A 152 16.36 8.09 1.64
CA ASN A 152 17.40 8.20 2.66
C ASN A 152 16.98 7.64 4.03
N HIS A 153 15.67 7.59 4.30
CA HIS A 153 15.13 7.08 5.55
C HIS A 153 14.93 5.55 5.54
N PHE A 154 14.41 5.01 4.45
CA PHE A 154 14.05 3.58 4.34
C PHE A 154 15.09 2.71 3.62
N GLY A 155 15.99 3.31 2.82
CA GLY A 155 17.03 2.61 2.04
C GLY A 155 18.35 2.49 2.77
#